data_AF-A0A1E7H1I9-F1
#
_entry.id   AF-A0A1E7H1I9-F1
#
_cell.length_a   1.000
_cell.length_b   1.000
_cell.length_c   1.000
_cell.angle_alpha   90.00
_cell.angle_beta   90.00
_cell.angle_gamma   90.00
#
_symmetry.space_group_name_H-M   'P 1'
#
loop_
_entity.id
_entity.type
_entity.pdbx_description
1 polymer ?
#
loop_
_entity_poly.entity_id
_entity_poly.type
_entity_poly.pdbx_seq_one_letter_code
_entity_poly.pdbx_strand_id
1 'polypeptide(L)' 'MPNIQYLTDESGKKTGVVLSLEEYERLRAGIESETDYLLKSPVNRARLLEAINRKESISEDVVYEKLGIRL' A
#
# COMPACT_ATOMS: atom_id res chain seq x y z
N MET A 1 3.85 -10.90 14.28
CA MET A 1 2.64 -10.04 14.28
C MET A 1 2.93 -8.86 15.20
N PRO A 2 2.81 -7.61 14.74
CA PRO A 2 3.05 -6.46 15.62
C PRO A 2 2.07 -6.52 16.80
N ASN A 3 2.56 -6.25 17.99
CA ASN A 3 1.82 -6.33 19.24
C ASN A 3 0.96 -5.06 19.37
N ILE A 4 -0.17 -5.03 18.65
CA ILE A 4 -1.03 -3.84 18.56
C ILE A 4 -1.70 -3.59 19.91
N GLN A 5 -1.44 -2.43 20.50
CA GLN A 5 -2.05 -1.99 21.75
C GLN A 5 -3.21 -1.03 21.47
N TYR A 6 -4.29 -1.15 22.24
CA TYR A 6 -5.50 -0.33 22.08
C TYR A 6 -5.72 0.52 23.33
N LEU A 7 -6.20 1.74 23.12
CA LEU A 7 -6.78 2.56 24.18
C LEU A 7 -8.28 2.28 24.24
N THR A 8 -8.78 1.98 25.43
CA THR A 8 -10.20 1.72 25.68
C THR A 8 -10.75 2.74 26.67
N ASP A 9 -11.97 3.21 26.44
CA ASP A 9 -12.70 4.01 27.43
C ASP A 9 -13.26 3.14 28.56
N GLU A 10 -13.92 3.79 29.53
CA GLU A 10 -14.58 3.18 30.68
C GLU A 10 -15.69 2.17 30.33
N SER A 11 -16.25 2.24 29.11
CA SER A 11 -17.23 1.27 28.61
C SER A 11 -16.58 0.05 27.93
N GLY A 12 -15.25 0.03 27.87
CA GLY A 12 -14.48 -0.99 27.14
C GLY A 12 -14.46 -0.77 25.63
N LYS A 13 -14.97 0.36 25.14
CA LYS A 13 -14.95 0.69 23.71
C LYS A 13 -13.55 1.17 23.34
N LYS A 14 -13.00 0.62 22.26
CA LYS A 14 -11.70 1.03 21.70
C LYS A 14 -11.83 2.43 21.12
N THR A 15 -11.08 3.38 21.66
CA THR A 15 -11.07 4.79 21.25
C THR A 15 -9.80 5.20 20.51
N GLY A 16 -8.73 4.39 20.62
CA GLY A 16 -7.47 4.64 19.93
C GLY A 16 -6.57 3.42 19.84
N VAL A 17 -5.43 3.59 19.15
CA VAL A 17 -4.39 2.57 18.99
C VAL A 17 -3.03 3.18 19.32
N VAL A 18 -2.17 2.41 19.98
CA VAL A 18 -0.79 2.80 20.29
C VAL A 18 0.14 2.06 19.35
N LEU A 19 0.97 2.81 18.65
CA LEU A 19 1.90 2.34 17.63
C LEU A 19 3.30 2.86 17.97
N SER A 20 4.35 2.17 17.50
CA SER A 20 5.69 2.76 17.53
C SER A 20 5.76 3.97 16.59
N LEU A 21 6.67 4.90 16.87
CA LEU A 21 6.88 6.07 15.99
C LEU A 21 7.29 5.62 14.56
N GLU A 22 8.09 4.55 14.45
CA GLU A 22 8.49 3.97 13.16
C GLU A 22 7.28 3.44 12.36
N GLU A 23 6.35 2.75 13.02
CA GLU A 23 5.11 2.29 12.38
C GLU A 23 4.21 3.44 11.98
N TYR A 24 4.12 4.48 12.82
CA TYR A 24 3.36 5.69 12.50
C TYR A 24 3.92 6.39 11.25
N GLU A 25 5.24 6.61 11.19
CA GLU A 25 5.87 7.24 10.02
C GLU A 25 5.75 6.37 8.76
N ARG A 26 5.87 5.03 8.87
CA ARG A 26 5.59 4.11 7.75
C ARG A 26 4.16 4.23 7.24
N LEU A 27 3.18 4.24 8.15
CA LEU A 27 1.77 4.38 7.80
C LEU A 27 1.50 5.75 7.18
N ARG A 28 2.04 6.82 7.76
CA ARG A 28 1.92 8.18 7.24
C ARG A 28 2.50 8.32 5.83
N ALA A 29 3.68 7.74 5.58
CA ALA A 29 4.28 7.69 4.25
C ALA A 29 3.43 6.89 3.26
N GLY A 30 2.71 5.85 3.71
CA GLY A 30 1.78 5.08 2.89
C GLY A 30 0.42 5.76 2.67
N ILE A 31 -0.01 6.64 3.59
CA ILE A 31 -1.26 7.41 3.53
C ILE A 31 -1.20 8.49 2.44
N GLU A 32 -0.01 8.98 2.09
CA GLU A 32 0.21 9.85 0.93
C GLU A 32 0.64 9.02 -0.29
N SER A 33 -0.28 8.30 -0.94
CA SER A 33 0.04 7.77 -2.28
C SER A 33 -1.18 7.47 -3.13
N GLU A 34 -0.99 7.57 -4.45
CA GLU A 34 -1.87 7.09 -5.52
C GLU A 34 -2.43 5.67 -5.27
N THR A 35 -1.80 4.90 -4.38
CA THR A 35 -2.22 3.57 -3.91
C THR A 35 -3.59 3.58 -3.22
N ASP A 36 -3.91 4.57 -2.38
CA ASP A 36 -5.22 4.63 -1.72
C ASP A 36 -6.36 4.86 -2.75
N TYR A 37 -6.06 5.64 -3.80
CA TYR A 37 -6.96 5.80 -4.95
C TYR A 37 -7.13 4.49 -5.74
N LEU A 38 -6.05 3.76 -6.00
CA LEU A 38 -6.11 2.45 -6.66
C LEU A 38 -6.87 1.41 -5.82
N LEU A 39 -6.75 1.45 -4.49
CA LEU A 39 -7.42 0.52 -3.59
C LEU A 39 -8.92 0.81 -3.41
N LYS A 40 -9.36 2.06 -3.61
CA LYS A 40 -10.79 2.45 -3.57
C LYS A 40 -11.62 1.88 -4.71
N SER A 41 -11.03 1.67 -5.89
CA SER A 41 -11.71 1.04 -7.03
C SER A 41 -11.54 -0.48 -6.97
N PRO A 42 -12.63 -1.28 -6.94
CA PRO A 42 -12.52 -2.74 -6.96
C PRO A 42 -11.72 -3.27 -8.15
N VAL A 43 -11.85 -2.61 -9.31
CA VAL A 43 -11.14 -2.97 -10.55
C VAL A 43 -9.64 -2.70 -10.42
N ASN A 44 -9.27 -1.54 -9.89
CA ASN A 44 -7.86 -1.19 -9.73
C ASN A 44 -7.19 -2.02 -8.62
N ARG A 45 -7.92 -2.35 -7.54
CA ARG A 45 -7.48 -3.28 -6.52
C ARG A 45 -7.19 -4.67 -7.12
N ALA A 46 -8.07 -5.19 -7.97
CA ALA A 46 -7.85 -6.46 -8.65
C ALA A 46 -6.58 -6.44 -9.53
N ARG A 47 -6.41 -5.38 -10.34
CA ARG A 47 -5.22 -5.18 -11.19
C ARG A 47 -3.92 -5.12 -10.38
N LEU A 48 -3.95 -4.42 -9.24
CA LEU A 48 -2.79 -4.32 -8.35
C LEU A 48 -2.42 -5.68 -7.76
N LEU A 49 -3.42 -6.43 -7.25
CA LEU A 49 -3.20 -7.77 -6.70
C LEU A 49 -2.70 -8.74 -7.77
N GLU A 50 -3.19 -8.64 -9.01
CA GLU A 50 -2.69 -9.44 -10.13
C GLU A 50 -1.22 -9.12 -10.41
N ALA A 51 -0.87 -7.83 -10.49
CA ALA A 51 0.50 -7.38 -10.76
C ALA A 51 1.49 -7.86 -9.67
N ILE A 52 1.11 -7.79 -8.39
CA ILE A 52 1.92 -8.28 -7.27
C ILE A 52 2.21 -9.78 -7.40
N ASN A 53 1.28 -10.55 -7.94
CA ASN A 53 1.43 -12.00 -8.09
C ASN A 53 2.14 -12.43 -9.38
N ARG A 54 2.50 -11.50 -10.28
CA ARG A 54 3.23 -11.84 -11.50
C ARG A 54 4.65 -12.28 -11.15
N LYS A 55 5.05 -13.42 -11.72
CA LYS A 55 6.41 -13.96 -11.60
C LYS A 55 7.35 -13.46 -12.70
N GLU A 56 6.79 -12.80 -13.70
CA GLU A 56 7.49 -12.35 -14.88
C GLU A 56 7.40 -10.82 -14.96
N SER A 57 8.53 -10.21 -15.30
CA SER A 57 8.65 -8.79 -15.62
C SER A 57 9.35 -8.65 -16.97
N ILE A 58 9.20 -7.47 -17.57
CA ILE A 58 9.99 -7.08 -18.75
C ILE A 58 11.01 -6.03 -18.33
N SER A 59 12.18 -6.03 -18.96
CA SER A 59 13.21 -5.01 -18.70
C SER A 59 12.76 -3.64 -19.19
N GLU A 60 13.35 -2.59 -18.62
CA GLU A 60 13.08 -1.22 -19.03
C GLU A 60 13.37 -0.99 -20.52
N ASP A 61 14.46 -1.57 -21.06
CA ASP A 61 14.78 -1.49 -22.48
C ASP A 61 13.64 -2.01 -23.38
N VAL A 62 13.06 -3.15 -23.01
CA VAL A 62 11.91 -3.74 -23.72
C VAL A 62 10.67 -2.86 -23.58
N VAL A 63 10.49 -2.21 -22.43
CA VAL A 63 9.41 -1.24 -22.22
C VAL A 63 9.59 -0.03 -23.12
N TYR A 64 10.78 0.58 -23.16
CA TYR A 64 11.08 1.76 -23.97
C TYR A 64 10.88 1.47 -25.45
N GLU A 65 11.37 0.34 -25.94
CA GLU A 65 11.17 -0.08 -27.34
C GLU A 65 9.68 -0.21 -27.68
N LYS A 66 8.89 -0.90 -26.83
CA LYS A 66 7.44 -1.08 -27.03
C LYS A 66 6.66 0.23 -26.96
N LEU A 67 7.10 1.17 -26.14
CA LEU A 67 6.49 2.50 -25.99
C LEU A 67 7.00 3.51 -27.04
N GLY A 68 7.95 3.11 -27.90
CA GLY A 68 8.54 4.00 -28.91
C GLY A 68 9.43 5.10 -28.32
N ILE A 69 9.91 4.93 -27.09
CA ILE A 69 10.79 5.85 -26.40
C ILE A 69 12.23 5.49 -26.79
N ARG A 70 12.97 6.44 -27.36
CA ARG A 70 14.40 6.29 -27.63
C ARG A 70 15.17 7.03 -26.54
N LEU A 71 15.95 6.29 -25.77
CA LEU A 71 16.93 6.83 -24.82
C LEU A 71 18.22 7.25 -25.53
#